data_AF-A0A7V9PQU2-F1
#
_entry.id   AF-A0A7V9PQU2-F1
#
_cell.length_a   1.000
_cell.length_b   1.000
_cell.length_c   1.000
_cell.angle_alpha   90.00
_cell.angle_beta   90.00
_cell.angle_gamma   90.00
#
_symmetry.space_group_name_H-M   'P 1'
#
loop_
_entity.id
_entity.type
_entity.pdbx_description
1 polymer ?
#
loop_
_entity_poly.entity_id
_entity_poly.type
_entity_poly.pdbx_seq_one_letter_code
_entity_poly.pdbx_strand_id
1 'polypeptide(L)'
;MTTTSPSAHQQSGKGAAPTTAPESSNAPESSNALVTKQGRTSIADSVVAKIAGIATRDVAGVHSLGGGAARAVGAIRERIPGSRTNHSQGVLVEVGERQAAIDVELVADFGVSIVDLAEGIRRNVISSVERMTGLQVTEVNVAIADIFLPNQDDEDTDEQQPPRVQ
;
A
#
# COMPACT_ATOMS: atom_id res chain seq x y z
N MET A 1 -64.29 -46.19 -12.43
CA MET A 1 -64.90 -46.12 -13.78
C MET A 1 -64.25 -44.98 -14.52
N THR A 2 -63.58 -45.33 -15.61
CA THR A 2 -62.80 -44.50 -16.53
C THR A 2 -63.70 -43.62 -17.39
N THR A 3 -63.24 -42.40 -17.74
CA THR A 3 -63.38 -41.69 -19.05
C THR A 3 -63.08 -40.19 -18.81
N THR A 4 -62.43 -39.37 -19.63
CA THR A 4 -61.72 -39.47 -20.93
C THR A 4 -61.16 -38.04 -21.20
N SER A 5 -59.90 -37.91 -21.63
CA SER A 5 -59.24 -36.70 -22.23
C SER A 5 -59.87 -36.32 -23.61
N PRO A 6 -59.44 -35.36 -24.48
CA PRO A 6 -58.14 -34.62 -24.65
C PRO A 6 -58.29 -33.10 -25.02
N SER A 7 -57.27 -32.25 -25.13
CA SER A 7 -56.37 -32.00 -26.30
C SER A 7 -55.45 -30.80 -25.92
N ALA A 8 -54.12 -30.89 -26.02
CA ALA A 8 -53.26 -30.58 -27.19
C ALA A 8 -52.78 -29.12 -27.30
N HIS A 9 -51.50 -28.87 -26.98
CA HIS A 9 -50.61 -28.06 -27.85
C HIS A 9 -49.14 -28.46 -27.65
N GLN A 10 -48.41 -28.42 -28.75
CA GLN A 10 -47.12 -29.05 -29.03
C GLN A 10 -46.22 -27.99 -29.69
N GLN A 11 -44.93 -27.90 -29.30
CA GLN A 11 -43.75 -27.55 -30.12
C GLN A 11 -42.53 -27.49 -29.19
N SER A 12 -41.57 -28.44 -29.21
CA SER A 12 -40.53 -28.73 -30.20
C SER A 12 -39.47 -27.62 -30.38
N GLY A 13 -38.27 -27.90 -29.89
CA GLY A 13 -37.02 -27.22 -30.22
C GLY A 13 -35.83 -28.08 -29.80
N LYS A 14 -35.18 -28.72 -30.78
CA LYS A 14 -34.13 -29.75 -30.68
C LYS A 14 -32.77 -29.13 -31.03
N GLY A 15 -31.72 -29.47 -30.30
CA GLY A 15 -30.31 -29.24 -30.67
C GLY A 15 -29.37 -29.59 -29.51
N ALA A 16 -28.86 -30.82 -29.45
CA ALA A 16 -27.53 -31.20 -29.92
C ALA A 16 -26.37 -30.73 -29.00
N ALA A 17 -25.89 -31.63 -28.13
CA ALA A 17 -24.52 -31.58 -27.59
C ALA A 17 -23.56 -32.17 -28.65
N PRO A 18 -22.25 -31.84 -28.70
CA PRO A 18 -21.32 -32.22 -27.61
C PRO A 18 -20.06 -31.32 -27.41
N THR A 19 -19.32 -31.63 -26.33
CA THR A 19 -17.83 -31.69 -26.28
C THR A 19 -16.97 -30.41 -26.08
N THR A 20 -16.18 -30.50 -25.00
CA THR A 20 -14.85 -29.93 -24.69
C THR A 20 -14.64 -28.42 -24.57
N ALA A 21 -14.34 -27.98 -23.35
CA ALA A 21 -12.98 -27.61 -22.96
C ALA A 21 -12.85 -27.66 -21.42
N PRO A 22 -11.73 -28.15 -20.85
CA PRO A 22 -11.36 -27.74 -19.51
C PRO A 22 -10.99 -26.27 -19.61
N GLU A 23 -11.65 -25.39 -18.85
CA GLU A 23 -11.03 -24.11 -18.52
C GLU A 23 -9.82 -24.43 -17.64
N SER A 24 -8.69 -24.67 -18.32
CA SER A 24 -7.38 -24.51 -17.75
C SER A 24 -7.30 -23.06 -17.29
N SER A 25 -7.66 -22.84 -16.03
CA SER A 25 -7.34 -21.64 -15.29
C SER A 25 -5.82 -21.55 -15.24
N ASN A 26 -5.24 -20.96 -16.28
CA ASN A 26 -3.87 -20.51 -16.29
C ASN A 26 -3.81 -19.30 -15.37
N ALA A 27 -3.84 -19.54 -14.06
CA ALA A 27 -3.29 -18.60 -13.11
C ALA A 27 -1.88 -18.27 -13.61
N PRO A 28 -1.49 -16.99 -13.70
CA PRO A 28 -0.12 -16.68 -14.01
C PRO A 28 0.69 -17.25 -12.86
N GLU A 29 1.36 -18.37 -13.10
CA GLU A 29 2.47 -18.78 -12.27
C GLU A 29 3.41 -17.58 -12.30
N SER A 30 3.49 -16.87 -11.17
CA SER A 30 4.45 -15.79 -10.96
C SER A 30 5.83 -16.39 -11.12
N SER A 31 6.27 -16.45 -12.38
CA SER A 31 7.58 -16.89 -12.80
C SER A 31 8.55 -16.14 -11.92
N ASN A 32 9.42 -16.91 -11.25
CA ASN A 32 10.35 -16.46 -10.24
C ASN A 32 11.31 -15.38 -10.81
N ALA A 33 10.83 -14.15 -11.01
CA ALA A 33 11.50 -13.11 -11.79
C ALA A 33 12.83 -12.69 -11.14
N LEU A 34 12.93 -12.93 -9.83
CA LEU A 34 14.12 -12.68 -9.02
C LEU A 34 15.17 -13.79 -9.13
N VAL A 35 14.86 -14.94 -9.75
CA VAL A 35 15.80 -16.05 -9.95
C VAL A 35 15.78 -16.51 -11.41
N THR A 36 16.90 -16.30 -12.08
CA THR A 36 17.09 -16.70 -13.48
C THR A 36 18.20 -17.74 -13.59
N LYS A 37 18.43 -18.26 -14.80
CA LYS A 37 19.58 -19.16 -15.07
C LYS A 37 20.92 -18.44 -14.86
N GLN A 38 20.92 -17.11 -14.86
CA GLN A 38 22.08 -16.25 -14.80
C GLN A 38 22.38 -15.74 -13.38
N GLY A 39 21.49 -15.96 -12.41
CA GLY A 39 21.71 -15.56 -11.02
C GLY A 39 20.43 -15.27 -10.24
N ARG A 40 20.59 -14.78 -9.01
CA ARG A 40 19.52 -14.37 -8.10
C ARG A 40 19.67 -12.89 -7.74
N THR A 41 18.57 -12.15 -7.84
CA THR A 41 18.43 -10.79 -7.33
C THR A 41 17.88 -10.83 -5.92
N SER A 42 18.53 -10.15 -4.99
CA SER A 42 18.03 -9.91 -3.64
C SER A 42 17.87 -8.41 -3.44
N ILE A 43 16.76 -8.00 -2.83
CA ILE A 43 16.39 -6.59 -2.65
C ILE A 43 16.39 -6.34 -1.15
N ALA A 44 17.17 -5.35 -0.72
CA ALA A 44 17.25 -4.98 0.69
C ALA A 44 15.95 -4.30 1.15
N ASP A 45 15.56 -4.56 2.39
CA ASP A 45 14.38 -3.99 3.04
C ASP A 45 14.38 -2.46 2.97
N SER A 46 15.55 -1.84 3.09
CA SER A 46 15.72 -0.38 2.99
C SER A 46 15.31 0.20 1.63
N VAL A 47 15.43 -0.56 0.55
CA VAL A 47 15.00 -0.15 -0.79
C VAL A 47 13.48 -0.21 -0.88
N VAL A 48 12.88 -1.31 -0.41
CA VAL A 48 11.42 -1.49 -0.41
C VAL A 48 10.76 -0.44 0.50
N ALA A 49 11.31 -0.19 1.69
CA ALA A 49 10.85 0.85 2.60
C ALA A 49 10.89 2.25 1.96
N LYS A 50 11.91 2.53 1.14
CA LYS A 50 12.00 3.80 0.41
C LYS A 50 10.91 3.93 -0.64
N ILE A 51 10.63 2.86 -1.39
CA ILE A 51 9.56 2.84 -2.39
C ILE A 51 8.20 3.02 -1.71
N ALA A 52 7.94 2.24 -0.65
CA ALA A 52 6.70 2.32 0.11
C ALA A 52 6.50 3.69 0.77
N GLY A 53 7.55 4.30 1.31
CA GLY A 53 7.48 5.65 1.89
C GLY A 53 7.17 6.73 0.86
N ILE A 54 7.75 6.65 -0.35
CA ILE A 54 7.40 7.57 -1.44
C ILE A 54 5.94 7.34 -1.88
N ALA A 55 5.57 6.09 -2.15
CA ALA A 55 4.22 5.75 -2.58
C ALA A 55 3.15 6.13 -1.54
N THR A 56 3.46 6.05 -0.25
CA THR A 56 2.51 6.49 0.79
C THR A 56 2.32 8.02 0.75
N ARG A 57 3.41 8.79 0.60
CA ARG A 57 3.33 10.27 0.53
C ARG A 57 2.62 10.79 -0.72
N ASP A 58 2.56 10.00 -1.79
CA ASP A 58 1.84 10.38 -3.01
C ASP A 58 0.31 10.30 -2.85
N VAL A 59 -0.20 9.72 -1.76
CA VAL A 59 -1.64 9.64 -1.49
C VAL A 59 -2.11 10.93 -0.82
N ALA A 60 -3.12 11.58 -1.41
CA ALA A 60 -3.73 12.78 -0.86
C ALA A 60 -4.32 12.51 0.54
N GLY A 61 -4.08 13.42 1.48
CA GLY A 61 -4.49 13.29 2.87
C GLY A 61 -3.42 12.69 3.80
N VAL A 62 -2.26 12.29 3.27
CA VAL A 62 -1.08 11.98 4.08
C VAL A 62 -0.32 13.27 4.36
N HIS A 63 -0.33 13.72 5.62
CA HIS A 63 0.42 14.89 6.05
C HIS A 63 1.91 14.57 6.17
N SER A 64 2.25 13.52 6.94
CA SER A 64 3.63 13.02 7.05
C SER A 64 3.69 11.58 7.57
N LEU A 65 4.84 10.94 7.40
CA LEU A 65 5.09 9.55 7.85
C LEU A 65 5.83 9.53 9.20
N GLY A 66 5.46 8.58 10.05
CA GLY A 66 5.98 8.36 11.40
C GLY A 66 5.21 9.10 12.51
N GLY A 67 5.21 8.54 13.71
CA GLY A 67 4.68 9.17 14.91
C GLY A 67 5.60 10.23 15.54
N GLY A 68 5.11 10.92 16.58
CA GLY A 68 5.80 12.07 17.21
C GLY A 68 7.25 11.84 17.65
N ALA A 69 7.59 10.62 18.09
CA ALA A 69 8.97 10.26 18.45
C ALA A 69 9.90 10.12 17.24
N ALA A 70 9.40 9.59 16.12
CA ALA A 70 10.15 9.48 14.88
C ALA A 70 10.44 10.87 14.26
N ARG A 71 9.49 11.80 14.38
CA ARG A 71 9.69 13.22 14.02
C ARG A 71 10.69 13.93 14.93
N ALA A 72 10.61 13.73 16.25
CA ALA A 72 11.54 14.36 17.19
C ALA A 72 13.00 13.96 16.91
N VAL A 73 13.26 12.68 16.63
CA VAL A 73 14.59 12.20 16.23
C VAL A 73 14.98 12.69 14.83
N GLY A 74 14.03 12.75 13.89
CA GLY A 74 14.23 13.32 12.55
C GLY A 74 14.63 14.79 12.58
N ALA A 75 13.91 15.63 13.34
CA ALA A 75 14.15 17.06 13.47
C ALA A 75 15.51 17.40 14.09
N ILE A 76 15.96 16.61 15.08
CA ILE A 76 17.30 16.77 15.67
C ILE A 76 18.38 16.40 14.65
N ARG A 77 18.13 15.40 13.80
CA ARG A 77 19.08 14.90 12.80
C ARG A 77 19.14 15.77 11.53
N GLU A 78 18.05 16.45 11.17
CA GLU A 78 17.98 17.44 10.07
C GLU A 78 18.89 18.67 10.35
N ARG A 79 19.15 18.98 11.63
CA ARG A 79 20.07 20.06 12.04
C ARG A 79 21.56 19.67 11.93
N ILE A 80 21.87 18.43 11.55
CA ILE A 80 23.25 17.98 11.32
C ILE A 80 23.61 18.21 9.84
N PRO A 81 24.65 19.02 9.53
CA PRO A 81 25.12 19.21 8.17
C PRO A 81 25.50 17.86 7.53
N GLY A 82 24.82 17.48 6.43
CA GLY A 82 25.07 16.24 5.70
C GLY A 82 24.06 15.10 5.96
N SER A 83 23.01 15.32 6.75
CA SER A 83 21.92 14.35 6.89
C SER A 83 21.10 14.25 5.60
N ARG A 84 20.93 13.03 5.07
CA ARG A 84 20.05 12.75 3.91
C ARG A 84 18.60 12.68 4.40
N THR A 85 17.68 13.25 3.62
CA THR A 85 16.23 13.12 3.82
C THR A 85 15.84 11.65 3.97
N ASN A 86 15.33 11.27 5.14
CA ASN A 86 15.04 9.89 5.46
C ASN A 86 13.62 9.54 4.95
N HIS A 87 13.52 9.19 3.67
CA HIS A 87 12.24 8.87 3.01
C HIS A 87 11.55 7.59 3.53
N SER A 88 12.22 6.82 4.41
CA SER A 88 11.70 5.60 5.04
C SER A 88 11.20 5.79 6.48
N GLN A 89 11.19 7.02 7.03
CA GLN A 89 10.64 7.21 8.38
C GLN A 89 9.16 6.82 8.42
N GLY A 90 8.77 6.08 9.46
CA GLY A 90 7.41 5.58 9.62
C GLY A 90 7.05 4.39 8.72
N VAL A 91 8.02 3.78 8.02
CA VAL A 91 7.77 2.57 7.23
C VAL A 91 8.73 1.47 7.66
N LEU A 92 8.17 0.41 8.23
CA LEU A 92 8.89 -0.83 8.52
C LEU A 92 8.58 -1.84 7.42
N VAL A 93 9.61 -2.54 6.96
CA VAL A 93 9.46 -3.57 5.94
C VAL A 93 10.24 -4.79 6.35
N GLU A 94 9.63 -5.95 6.16
CA GLU A 94 10.29 -7.24 6.22
C GLU A 94 10.20 -7.90 4.83
N VAL A 95 11.36 -8.24 4.26
CA VAL A 95 11.44 -8.86 2.94
C VAL A 95 11.89 -10.32 3.07
N GLY A 96 11.09 -11.21 2.50
CA GLY A 96 11.45 -12.61 2.29
C GLY A 96 12.09 -12.83 0.92
N GLU A 97 12.15 -14.09 0.48
CA GLU A 97 12.75 -14.39 -0.83
C GLU A 97 11.95 -13.84 -2.02
N ARG A 98 10.63 -13.76 -1.86
CA ARG A 98 9.67 -13.35 -2.90
C ARG A 98 8.55 -12.47 -2.36
N GLN A 99 8.47 -12.32 -1.06
CA GLN A 99 7.35 -11.71 -0.37
C GLN A 99 7.82 -10.50 0.42
N ALA A 100 6.93 -9.52 0.61
CA ALA A 100 7.18 -8.38 1.47
C ALA A 100 5.96 -8.09 2.35
N ALA A 101 6.21 -7.89 3.64
CA ALA A 101 5.25 -7.35 4.60
C ALA A 101 5.64 -5.91 4.93
N ILE A 102 4.66 -5.01 4.97
CA ILE A 102 4.90 -3.57 5.09
C ILE A 102 4.00 -3.00 6.17
N ASP A 103 4.60 -2.34 7.15
CA ASP A 103 3.88 -1.57 8.17
C ASP A 103 4.16 -0.08 7.96
N VAL A 104 3.09 0.69 7.86
CA VAL A 104 3.12 2.13 7.63
C VAL A 104 2.50 2.82 8.83
N GLU A 105 3.23 3.76 9.41
CA GLU A 105 2.75 4.68 10.43
C GLU A 105 2.75 6.11 9.86
N LEU A 106 1.66 6.85 10.02
CA LEU A 106 1.51 8.20 9.46
C LEU A 106 0.61 9.12 10.27
N VAL A 107 0.64 10.40 9.92
CA VAL A 107 -0.32 11.42 10.36
C VAL A 107 -1.15 11.86 9.17
N ALA A 108 -2.47 11.88 9.37
CA ALA A 108 -3.44 12.22 8.35
C ALA A 108 -3.84 13.70 8.43
N ASP A 109 -4.25 14.29 7.32
CA ASP A 109 -4.85 15.63 7.34
C ASP A 109 -6.26 15.61 7.95
N PHE A 110 -6.61 16.68 8.67
CA PHE A 110 -7.97 16.85 9.17
C PHE A 110 -9.00 16.88 8.03
N GLY A 111 -10.13 16.20 8.25
CA GLY A 111 -11.26 16.15 7.30
C GLY A 111 -11.17 15.05 6.25
N VAL A 112 -10.12 14.23 6.25
CA VAL A 112 -9.99 13.06 5.36
C VAL A 112 -10.63 11.82 5.99
N SER A 113 -11.30 11.01 5.17
CA SER A 113 -11.79 9.68 5.57
C SER A 113 -10.62 8.74 5.79
N ILE A 114 -10.39 8.34 7.04
CA ILE A 114 -9.27 7.45 7.41
C ILE A 114 -9.37 6.10 6.71
N VAL A 115 -10.59 5.59 6.50
CA VAL A 115 -10.80 4.30 5.84
C VAL A 115 -10.38 4.37 4.38
N ASP A 116 -10.82 5.41 3.66
CA ASP A 116 -10.50 5.61 2.25
C ASP A 116 -9.03 5.94 2.05
N LEU A 117 -8.44 6.72 2.97
CA LEU A 117 -7.01 7.03 2.99
C LEU A 117 -6.19 5.74 3.14
N ALA A 118 -6.49 4.91 4.14
CA ALA A 118 -5.80 3.65 4.35
C ALA A 118 -5.94 2.70 3.15
N GLU A 119 -7.12 2.64 2.52
CA GLU A 119 -7.32 1.86 1.30
C GLU A 119 -6.51 2.40 0.12
N GLY A 120 -6.47 3.73 -0.05
CA GLY A 120 -5.63 4.41 -1.03
C GLY A 120 -4.15 4.09 -0.87
N ILE A 121 -3.65 4.15 0.36
CA ILE A 121 -2.27 3.80 0.71
C ILE A 121 -1.98 2.34 0.37
N ARG A 122 -2.81 1.40 0.83
CA ARG A 122 -2.61 -0.03 0.55
C ARG A 122 -2.50 -0.29 -0.95
N ARG A 123 -3.44 0.24 -1.74
CA ARG A 123 -3.42 0.08 -3.20
C ARG A 123 -2.15 0.68 -3.80
N ASN A 124 -1.76 1.90 -3.42
CA ASN A 124 -0.62 2.57 -4.04
C ASN A 124 0.72 1.91 -3.67
N VAL A 125 0.88 1.51 -2.40
CA VAL A 125 2.08 0.84 -1.89
C VAL A 125 2.24 -0.54 -2.54
N ILE A 126 1.20 -1.38 -2.52
CA ILE A 126 1.22 -2.70 -3.16
C ILE A 126 1.62 -2.55 -4.61
N SER A 127 0.90 -1.70 -5.34
CA SER A 127 1.12 -1.55 -6.77
C SER A 127 2.51 -1.01 -7.11
N SER A 128 3.07 -0.11 -6.30
CA SER A 128 4.41 0.44 -6.53
C SER A 128 5.51 -0.56 -6.21
N VAL A 129 5.42 -1.26 -5.08
CA VAL A 129 6.42 -2.25 -4.68
C VAL A 129 6.43 -3.42 -5.65
N GLU A 130 5.28 -4.00 -5.99
CA GLU A 130 5.22 -5.15 -6.90
C GLU A 130 5.76 -4.82 -8.29
N ARG A 131 5.39 -3.65 -8.85
CA ARG A 131 5.89 -3.23 -10.18
C ARG A 131 7.39 -2.95 -10.20
N MET A 132 7.93 -2.34 -9.15
CA MET A 132 9.33 -1.90 -9.14
C MET A 132 10.30 -3.01 -8.73
N THR A 133 9.84 -3.94 -7.89
CA THR A 133 10.72 -4.94 -7.26
C THR A 133 10.44 -6.36 -7.73
N GLY A 134 9.24 -6.66 -8.24
CA GLY A 134 8.82 -8.02 -8.54
C GLY A 134 8.57 -8.91 -7.30
N LEU A 135 8.63 -8.34 -6.09
CA LEU A 135 8.17 -8.99 -4.87
C LEU A 135 6.64 -9.00 -4.83
N GLN A 136 6.06 -10.02 -4.20
CA GLN A 136 4.63 -10.10 -3.91
C GLN A 136 4.37 -9.47 -2.53
N VAL A 137 3.46 -8.51 -2.44
CA VAL A 137 3.13 -7.90 -1.15
C VAL A 137 2.07 -8.75 -0.45
N THR A 138 2.40 -9.31 0.72
CA THR A 138 1.47 -10.18 1.46
C THR A 138 0.46 -9.39 2.25
N GLU A 139 0.92 -8.30 2.87
CA GLU A 139 0.09 -7.41 3.67
C GLU A 139 0.68 -6.00 3.72
N VAL A 140 -0.23 -5.04 3.89
CA VAL A 140 0.13 -3.65 4.19
C VAL A 140 -0.73 -3.18 5.35
N ASN A 141 -0.09 -3.01 6.50
CA ASN A 141 -0.73 -2.49 7.70
C ASN A 141 -0.54 -0.97 7.77
N VAL A 142 -1.60 -0.25 8.06
CA VAL A 142 -1.59 1.21 8.14
C VAL A 142 -2.04 1.63 9.54
N ALA A 143 -1.13 2.25 10.29
CA ALA A 143 -1.36 2.85 11.58
C ALA A 143 -1.43 4.38 11.44
N ILE A 144 -2.51 4.98 11.95
CA ILE A 144 -2.66 6.43 12.02
C ILE A 144 -2.22 6.85 13.43
N ALA A 145 -1.08 7.54 13.50
CA ALA A 145 -0.50 8.01 14.74
C ALA A 145 -1.19 9.29 15.26
N ASP A 146 -1.60 10.18 14.35
CA ASP A 146 -2.21 11.47 14.69
C ASP A 146 -3.00 12.08 13.52
N ILE A 147 -3.72 13.17 13.78
CA ILE A 147 -4.39 14.00 12.78
C ILE A 147 -3.82 15.41 12.84
N PHE A 148 -3.36 15.94 11.72
CA PHE A 148 -2.84 17.31 11.61
C PHE A 148 -3.99 18.33 11.62
N LEU A 149 -3.94 19.30 12.54
CA LEU A 149 -4.89 20.39 12.64
C LEU A 149 -4.20 21.69 12.17
N PRO A 150 -4.61 22.29 11.05
CA PRO A 150 -3.93 23.45 10.44
C PRO A 150 -4.00 24.75 11.25
N ASN A 151 -4.53 24.75 12.48
CA ASN A 151 -4.72 25.94 13.32
C ASN A 151 -4.09 25.81 14.72
N GLN A 152 -3.29 24.77 15.00
CA GLN A 152 -2.60 24.59 16.29
C GLN A 152 -1.07 24.71 16.20
N ASP A 153 -0.49 24.55 15.00
CA ASP A 153 0.96 24.52 14.82
C ASP A 153 1.60 25.89 14.51
N ASP A 154 0.81 26.95 14.35
CA ASP A 154 1.31 28.32 14.15
C ASP A 154 1.71 29.02 15.47
N GLU A 155 1.41 28.44 16.64
CA GLU A 155 1.70 29.08 17.94
C GLU A 155 3.05 28.65 18.58
N ASP A 156 3.74 27.62 18.06
CA ASP A 156 4.96 27.06 18.69
C ASP A 156 6.30 27.50 18.05
N THR A 157 6.31 28.42 17.06
CA THR A 157 7.55 28.81 16.35
C THR A 157 8.12 30.20 16.73
N ASP A 158 7.45 31.01 17.56
CA ASP A 158 7.83 32.42 17.78
C ASP A 158 8.57 32.79 19.09
N GLU A 159 9.04 31.83 19.91
CA GLU A 159 9.71 32.13 21.19
C GLU A 159 11.26 31.99 21.22
N GLN A 160 11.94 32.15 20.09
CA GLN A 160 13.42 32.25 20.05
C GLN A 160 13.91 33.58 19.49
N GLN A 161 13.50 34.70 20.11
CA GLN A 161 14.24 35.97 19.96
C GLN A 161 15.50 35.93 20.86
N PRO A 162 16.72 36.04 20.30
CA PRO A 162 17.92 36.07 21.11
C PRO A 162 17.99 37.37 21.95
N PRO A 163 18.51 37.33 23.19
CA PRO A 163 18.59 38.51 24.04
C PRO A 163 19.53 39.55 23.41
N ARG A 164 19.00 40.73 23.09
CA ARG A 164 19.82 41.88 22.67
C ARG A 164 20.52 42.42 23.91
N VAL A 165 21.82 42.16 24.01
CA VAL A 165 22.70 42.83 24.99
C VAL A 165 22.91 44.29 24.55
N GLN A 166 22.61 45.22 25.46
CA GLN A 166 22.96 46.64 25.36
C GLN A 166 23.99 46.95 26.44
#